data_AF-A0A1F6FNP7-F1
#
_entry.id   AF-A0A1F6FNP7-F1
#
_cell.length_a   1.000
_cell.length_b   1.000
_cell.length_c   1.000
_cell.angle_alpha   90.00
_cell.angle_beta   90.00
_cell.angle_gamma   90.00
#
_symmetry.space_group_name_H-M   'P 1'
#
loop_
_entity.id
_entity.type
_entity.pdbx_description
1 polymer ?
#
loop_
_entity_poly.entity_id
_entity_poly.type
_entity_poly.pdbx_seq_one_letter_code
_entity_poly.pdbx_strand_id
1 'polypeptide(L)'
;MNKLTQKNIDQYLDGKQLDQEQKERVVMAITYLLYQRNQNVIKAENESDEDKLKQFLRSIAEYDQLIEDKIALIINGKNVETYDF
;
A
#
# COMPACT_ATOMS: atom_id res chain seq x y z
N MET A 1 -4.95 8.23 -19.37
CA MET A 1 -4.23 8.31 -18.09
C MET A 1 -4.96 7.44 -17.09
N ASN A 2 -4.30 6.44 -16.49
CA ASN A 2 -4.89 5.73 -15.36
C ASN A 2 -5.16 6.75 -14.26
N LYS A 3 -6.43 6.89 -13.87
CA LYS A 3 -6.84 7.83 -12.84
C LYS A 3 -6.12 7.46 -11.55
N LEU A 4 -5.33 8.37 -10.99
CA LEU A 4 -4.74 8.14 -9.67
C LEU A 4 -5.88 7.99 -8.69
N THR A 5 -6.01 6.80 -8.14
CA THR A 5 -7.13 6.48 -7.24
C THR A 5 -6.55 6.04 -5.92
N GLN A 6 -7.08 6.60 -4.84
CA GLN A 6 -6.81 6.11 -3.49
C GLN A 6 -7.26 4.65 -3.39
N LYS A 7 -6.55 3.86 -2.59
CA LYS A 7 -6.86 2.45 -2.37
C LYS A 7 -7.21 2.19 -0.91
N ASN A 8 -8.09 1.23 -0.64
CA ASN A 8 -8.33 0.70 0.71
C ASN A 8 -7.63 -0.67 0.89
N ILE A 9 -7.66 -1.21 2.10
CA ILE A 9 -7.03 -2.50 2.40
C ILE A 9 -7.70 -3.63 1.61
N ASP A 10 -9.04 -3.65 1.54
CA ASP A 10 -9.78 -4.71 0.86
C ASP A 10 -9.38 -4.87 -0.61
N GLN A 11 -9.09 -3.75 -1.30
CA GLN A 11 -8.58 -3.77 -2.67
C GLN A 11 -7.21 -4.45 -2.81
N TYR A 12 -6.38 -4.46 -1.78
CA TYR A 12 -5.13 -5.22 -1.74
C TYR A 12 -5.34 -6.68 -1.35
N LEU A 13 -6.44 -7.01 -0.67
CA LEU A 13 -6.76 -8.39 -0.27
C LEU A 13 -7.63 -9.12 -1.31
N ASP A 14 -8.16 -8.40 -2.29
CA ASP A 14 -9.01 -8.97 -3.32
C ASP A 14 -8.31 -10.11 -4.06
N GLY A 15 -9.02 -11.22 -4.22
CA GLY A 15 -8.49 -12.45 -4.80
C GLY A 15 -7.44 -13.20 -3.96
N LYS A 16 -7.04 -12.71 -2.78
CA LYS A 16 -6.07 -13.41 -1.90
C LYS A 16 -6.81 -14.32 -0.92
N GLN A 17 -6.47 -15.61 -0.93
CA GLN A 17 -6.99 -16.58 0.05
C GLN A 17 -6.19 -16.48 1.34
N LEU A 18 -6.71 -15.71 2.29
CA LEU A 18 -6.12 -15.47 3.61
C LEU A 18 -7.05 -16.03 4.69
N ASP A 19 -6.50 -16.73 5.67
CA ASP A 19 -7.22 -17.04 6.92
C ASP A 19 -7.37 -15.78 7.80
N GLN A 20 -8.09 -15.91 8.93
CA GLN A 20 -8.36 -14.76 9.79
C GLN A 20 -7.09 -14.19 10.44
N GLU A 21 -6.17 -15.03 10.88
CA GLU A 21 -4.91 -14.60 11.50
C GLU A 21 -4.04 -13.85 10.49
N GLN A 22 -3.92 -14.38 9.27
CA GLN A 22 -3.19 -13.75 8.18
C GLN A 22 -3.81 -12.40 7.81
N LYS A 23 -5.15 -12.30 7.76
CA LYS A 23 -5.84 -11.02 7.50
C LYS A 23 -5.50 -9.97 8.55
N GLU A 24 -5.58 -10.32 9.83
CA GLU A 24 -5.27 -9.40 10.95
C GLU A 24 -3.83 -8.91 10.86
N ARG A 25 -2.89 -9.83 10.65
CA ARG A 25 -1.46 -9.50 10.48
C ARG A 25 -1.21 -8.60 9.27
N VAL A 26 -1.89 -8.86 8.15
CA VAL A 26 -1.79 -8.01 6.96
C VAL A 26 -2.31 -6.62 7.24
N VAL A 27 -3.50 -6.48 7.84
CA VAL A 27 -4.10 -5.19 8.19
C VAL A 27 -3.11 -4.37 9.02
N MET A 28 -2.54 -4.96 10.08
CA MET A 28 -1.55 -4.29 10.93
C MET A 28 -0.27 -3.91 10.16
N ALA A 29 0.23 -4.79 9.29
CA ALA A 29 1.49 -4.59 8.59
C ALA A 29 1.41 -3.52 7.49
N ILE A 30 0.25 -3.30 6.87
CA ILE A 30 0.13 -2.43 5.69
C ILE A 30 -0.60 -1.10 5.95
N THR A 31 -1.32 -0.95 7.07
CA THR A 31 -2.18 0.23 7.31
C THR A 31 -1.41 1.54 7.17
N TYR A 32 -0.26 1.66 7.83
CA TYR A 32 0.55 2.88 7.73
C TYR A 32 1.12 3.12 6.32
N LEU A 33 1.55 2.04 5.64
CA LEU A 33 2.05 2.14 4.26
C LEU A 33 0.96 2.61 3.30
N LEU A 34 -0.25 2.07 3.44
CA LEU A 34 -1.40 2.46 2.64
C LEU A 34 -1.79 3.92 2.87
N TYR A 35 -1.74 4.36 4.13
CA TYR A 35 -1.95 5.77 4.47
C TYR A 35 -0.93 6.67 3.74
N GLN A 36 0.38 6.36 3.82
CA GLN A 36 1.43 7.14 3.13
C GLN A 36 1.24 7.13 1.61
N ARG A 37 0.93 5.97 1.04
CA ARG A 37 0.61 5.80 -0.37
C ARG A 37 -0.52 6.72 -0.82
N ASN A 38 -1.62 6.76 -0.06
CA ASN A 38 -2.78 7.60 -0.38
C ASN A 38 -2.49 9.10 -0.17
N GLN A 39 -1.66 9.47 0.80
CA GLN A 39 -1.16 10.85 0.92
C GLN A 39 -0.41 11.28 -0.33
N ASN A 40 0.40 10.41 -0.92
CA ASN A 40 1.10 10.72 -2.18
C ASN A 40 0.17 10.81 -3.38
N VAL A 41 -0.93 10.03 -3.41
CA VAL A 41 -1.99 10.22 -4.43
C VAL A 41 -2.59 11.61 -4.33
N ILE A 42 -2.99 12.03 -3.12
CA ILE A 42 -3.59 13.36 -2.90
C ILE A 42 -2.61 14.48 -3.31
N LYS A 43 -1.32 14.33 -3.00
CA LYS A 43 -0.29 15.28 -3.40
C LYS A 43 -0.12 15.31 -4.92
N ALA A 44 -0.06 14.15 -5.58
CA ALA A 44 0.07 14.04 -7.02
C ALA A 44 -1.12 14.66 -7.78
N GLU A 45 -2.35 14.49 -7.27
CA GLU A 45 -3.55 15.09 -7.89
C GLU A 45 -3.54 16.62 -7.90
N ASN A 46 -2.85 17.24 -6.95
CA ASN A 46 -2.77 18.69 -6.79
C ASN A 46 -1.43 19.27 -7.27
N GLU A 47 -0.54 18.45 -7.82
CA GLU A 47 0.79 18.88 -8.23
C GLU A 47 0.80 19.35 -9.69
N SER A 48 1.35 20.54 -9.91
CA SER A 48 1.47 21.17 -11.24
C SER A 48 2.88 21.10 -11.81
N ASP A 49 3.88 20.85 -10.95
CA ASP A 49 5.26 20.61 -11.33
C ASP A 49 5.45 19.17 -11.81
N GLU A 50 5.86 19.00 -13.07
CA GLU A 50 5.99 17.68 -13.69
C GLU A 50 7.03 16.78 -13.00
N ASP A 51 8.10 17.34 -12.46
CA ASP A 51 9.16 16.55 -11.84
C ASP A 51 8.75 16.11 -10.44
N LYS A 52 8.07 16.97 -9.68
CA LYS A 52 7.44 16.56 -8.41
C LYS A 52 6.33 15.54 -8.62
N LEU A 53 5.52 15.71 -9.68
CA LEU A 53 4.50 14.74 -10.05
C LEU A 53 5.13 13.37 -10.32
N LYS A 54 6.21 13.31 -11.10
CA LYS A 54 6.97 12.06 -11.32
C LYS A 54 7.49 11.45 -10.01
N GLN A 55 7.97 12.27 -9.07
CA GLN A 55 8.42 11.80 -7.76
C GLN A 55 7.26 11.18 -6.95
N PHE A 56 6.09 11.81 -6.91
CA PHE A 56 4.93 11.24 -6.23
C PHE A 56 4.44 9.96 -6.90
N LEU A 57 4.39 9.92 -8.24
CA LEU A 57 4.03 8.72 -9.00
C LEU A 57 4.96 7.56 -8.71
N ARG A 58 6.28 7.81 -8.68
CA ARG A 58 7.28 6.81 -8.31
C ARG A 58 7.07 6.32 -6.88
N SER A 59 6.87 7.25 -5.93
CA SER A 59 6.65 6.88 -4.53
C SER A 59 5.37 6.05 -4.34
N ILE A 60 4.29 6.36 -5.07
CA ILE A 60 3.07 5.54 -5.07
C ILE A 60 3.36 4.12 -5.53
N ALA A 61 4.12 3.94 -6.62
CA ALA A 61 4.50 2.62 -7.11
C ALA A 61 5.40 1.86 -6.11
N GLU A 62 6.33 2.56 -5.45
CA GLU A 62 7.18 1.99 -4.40
C GLU A 62 6.36 1.50 -3.21
N TYR A 63 5.38 2.28 -2.74
CA TYR A 63 4.47 1.82 -1.68
C TYR A 63 3.57 0.67 -2.12
N ASP A 64 3.03 0.71 -3.34
CA ASP A 64 2.22 -0.41 -3.87
C ASP A 64 3.06 -1.71 -3.85
N GLN A 65 4.34 -1.66 -4.25
CA GLN A 65 5.24 -2.82 -4.19
C GLN A 65 5.53 -3.26 -2.75
N LEU A 66 5.84 -2.33 -1.85
CA LEU A 66 6.12 -2.64 -0.44
C LEU A 66 4.92 -3.31 0.26
N ILE A 67 3.70 -2.87 -0.07
CA ILE A 67 2.47 -3.47 0.44
C ILE A 67 2.35 -4.91 -0.05
N GLU A 68 2.49 -5.15 -1.37
CA GLU A 68 2.42 -6.49 -1.94
C GLU A 68 3.49 -7.43 -1.36
N ASP A 69 4.72 -6.93 -1.17
CA ASP A 69 5.81 -7.70 -0.58
C ASP A 69 5.48 -8.11 0.87
N LYS A 70 4.97 -7.18 1.69
CA LYS A 70 4.54 -7.49 3.07
C LYS A 70 3.42 -8.53 3.09
N ILE A 71 2.44 -8.40 2.20
CA ILE A 71 1.34 -9.37 2.09
C ILE A 71 1.88 -10.75 1.71
N ALA A 72 2.76 -10.82 0.70
CA ALA A 72 3.36 -12.07 0.26
C ALA A 72 4.20 -12.74 1.36
N LEU A 73 4.94 -11.97 2.15
CA LEU A 73 5.69 -12.51 3.30
C LEU A 73 4.75 -13.14 4.34
N ILE A 74 3.63 -12.50 4.65
CA ILE A 74 2.64 -13.01 5.62
C ILE A 74 1.93 -14.27 5.08
N ILE A 75 1.53 -14.27 3.80
CA ILE A 75 0.96 -15.46 3.14
C ILE A 75 1.91 -16.65 3.23
N ASN A 76 3.20 -16.41 3.05
CA ASN A 76 4.24 -17.43 3.14
C ASN A 76 4.62 -17.80 4.59
N GLY A 77 3.87 -17.33 5.60
CA GLY A 77 4.07 -17.66 7.00
C GLY A 77 5.28 -16.98 7.65
N LYS A 78 5.91 -15.98 7.01
CA LYS A 78 7.03 -15.24 7.59
C LYS A 78 6.54 -14.21 8.59
N ASN A 79 7.31 -13.99 9.66
CA ASN A 79 7.10 -12.86 10.55
C ASN A 79 7.54 -11.57 9.86
N VAL A 80 6.65 -10.60 9.86
CA VAL A 80 6.87 -9.26 9.29
C VAL A 80 6.69 -8.29 10.45
N GLU A 81 7.59 -7.32 10.56
CA GLU A 81 7.40 -6.21 11.51
C GLU A 81 6.08 -5.51 11.20
N THR A 82 5.16 -5.62 12.16
CA THR A 82 3.90 -4.89 12.21
C THR A 82 4.15 -3.55 12.89
N TYR A 83 3.42 -2.53 12.47
CA TYR A 83 3.48 -1.24 13.15
C TYR A 83 2.67 -1.37 14.46
N ASP A 84 3.33 -1.20 15.60
CA ASP A 84 2.64 -1.08 16.89
C ASP A 84 2.08 0.34 17.00
N PHE A 85 0.77 0.45 17.23
CA PHE A 85 0.04 1.71 17.35
C PHE A 85 0.29 2.40 18.70
#